data_AF-A0A4R4LE23-F1
#
_entry.id   AF-A0A4R4LE23-F1
#
_cell.length_a   1.000
_cell.length_b   1.000
_cell.length_c   1.000
_cell.angle_alpha   90.00
_cell.angle_beta   90.00
_cell.angle_gamma   90.00
#
_symmetry.space_group_name_H-M   'P 1'
#
loop_
_entity.id
_entity.type
_entity.pdbx_description
1 polymer ?
#
loop_
_entity_poly.entity_id
_entity_poly.type
_entity_poly.pdbx_seq_one_letter_code
_entity_poly.pdbx_strand_id
1 'polypeptide(L)'
;MLLHHRLAFPPSRWKQVRSRLRTGRPHTIVLPGDAWPSRSIADHQRTWHQEFRDHLRWDIAADTLVLTGSREAFELEADQVRALAEECPAHRARMPGTHCCAEIGMGRTRRHPDQRRPYAELHAEYSQ
;
A
#
# COMPACT_ATOMS: atom_id res chain seq x y z
N MET A 1 -5.89 -2.91 3.84
CA MET A 1 -7.01 -2.61 2.91
C MET A 1 -6.55 -1.58 1.89
N LEU A 2 -6.88 -1.76 0.61
CA LEU A 2 -6.54 -0.82 -0.47
C LEU A 2 -7.81 -0.13 -0.98
N LEU A 3 -7.81 1.20 -1.05
CA LEU A 3 -8.94 1.99 -1.56
C LEU A 3 -8.48 3.08 -2.51
N HIS A 4 -9.26 3.32 -3.56
CA HIS A 4 -9.00 4.47 -4.43
C HIS A 4 -9.35 5.78 -3.70
N HIS A 5 -8.48 6.79 -3.78
CA HIS A 5 -8.63 8.05 -3.04
C HIS A 5 -9.94 8.81 -3.36
N ARG A 6 -10.47 8.68 -4.57
CA ARG A 6 -11.78 9.29 -4.96
C ARG A 6 -12.96 8.78 -4.14
N LEU A 7 -12.83 7.61 -3.50
CA LEU A 7 -13.87 7.11 -2.60
C LEU A 7 -13.98 7.93 -1.32
N ALA A 8 -13.02 8.84 -1.05
CA ALA A 8 -12.98 9.73 0.11
C ALA A 8 -13.26 9.00 1.44
N PHE A 9 -12.87 7.73 1.52
CA PHE A 9 -13.24 6.86 2.62
C PHE A 9 -12.53 7.34 3.90
N PRO A 10 -13.27 7.71 4.95
CA PRO A 10 -12.66 8.12 6.21
C PRO A 10 -12.18 6.86 6.96
N PRO A 11 -10.86 6.71 7.23
CA PRO A 11 -10.33 5.52 7.91
C PRO A 11 -10.94 5.30 9.30
N SER A 12 -11.39 6.37 9.97
CA SER A 12 -12.11 6.31 11.25
C SER A 12 -13.41 5.48 11.20
N ARG A 13 -14.05 5.36 10.04
CA ARG A 13 -15.24 4.51 9.85
C ARG A 13 -14.90 3.03 9.66
N TRP A 14 -13.61 2.67 9.59
CA TRP A 14 -13.20 1.29 9.38
C TRP A 14 -13.75 0.33 10.44
N LYS A 15 -13.81 0.72 11.72
CA LYS A 15 -14.42 -0.10 12.77
C LYS A 15 -15.87 -0.48 12.46
N GLN A 16 -16.66 0.47 11.98
CA GLN A 16 -18.06 0.25 11.61
C GLN A 16 -18.22 -0.58 10.33
N VAL A 17 -17.30 -0.43 9.37
CA VAL A 17 -17.28 -1.28 8.17
C VAL A 17 -16.90 -2.71 8.55
N ARG A 18 -15.83 -2.89 9.33
CA ARG A 18 -15.38 -4.18 9.83
C ARG A 18 -16.45 -4.91 10.62
N SER A 19 -17.24 -4.22 11.46
CA SER A 19 -18.32 -4.87 12.22
C SER A 19 -19.46 -5.38 11.33
N ARG A 20 -19.59 -4.86 10.11
CA ARG A 20 -20.60 -5.27 9.12
C ARG A 20 -20.06 -6.27 8.11
N LEU A 21 -18.76 -6.26 7.87
CA LEU A 21 -18.09 -7.29 7.09
C LEU A 21 -18.19 -8.61 7.87
N ARG A 22 -18.96 -9.56 7.32
CA ARG A 22 -18.90 -10.97 7.78
C ARG A 22 -17.53 -11.55 7.40
N THR A 23 -17.29 -12.83 7.69
CA THR A 23 -16.16 -13.57 7.11
C THR A 23 -16.12 -13.35 5.60
N GLY A 24 -15.30 -12.40 5.17
CA GLY A 24 -15.26 -11.94 3.77
C GLY A 24 -14.95 -13.13 2.88
N ARG A 25 -15.62 -13.23 1.74
CA ARG A 25 -15.23 -14.21 0.73
C ARG A 25 -14.07 -13.60 -0.07
N PRO A 26 -12.89 -14.24 -0.12
CA PRO A 26 -11.83 -13.83 -1.03
C PRO A 26 -12.39 -13.81 -2.44
N HIS A 27 -12.24 -12.69 -3.14
CA HIS A 27 -12.61 -12.57 -4.54
C HIS A 27 -11.35 -12.19 -5.32
N THR A 28 -10.88 -13.11 -6.14
CA THR A 28 -9.73 -12.90 -7.01
C THR A 28 -10.23 -12.49 -8.38
N ILE A 29 -9.76 -11.35 -8.86
CA ILE A 29 -9.97 -10.92 -10.24
C ILE A 29 -8.72 -11.24 -11.05
N VAL A 30 -8.90 -11.85 -12.23
CA VAL A 30 -7.81 -12.02 -13.19
C VAL A 30 -7.74 -10.75 -14.02
N LEU A 31 -6.65 -10.01 -13.87
CA LEU A 31 -6.37 -8.85 -14.71
C LEU A 31 -5.69 -9.33 -16.00
N PRO A 32 -5.98 -8.71 -17.16
CA PRO A 32 -5.29 -9.04 -18.40
C PRO A 32 -3.79 -8.70 -18.29
N GLY A 33 -2.94 -9.39 -19.06
CA GLY A 33 -1.47 -9.30 -18.91
C GLY A 33 -0.89 -7.91 -19.19
N ASP A 34 -1.63 -7.07 -19.90
CA ASP A 34 -1.35 -5.66 -20.19
C ASP A 34 -1.95 -4.68 -19.17
N ALA A 35 -2.66 -5.19 -18.15
CA ALA A 35 -3.23 -4.36 -17.08
C ALA A 35 -2.15 -3.60 -16.29
N TRP A 36 -0.91 -4.08 -16.36
CA TRP A 36 0.25 -3.52 -15.69
C TRP A 36 1.20 -2.92 -16.74
N PRO A 37 1.21 -1.59 -16.90
CA PRO A 37 2.17 -0.97 -17.81
C PRO A 37 3.61 -1.16 -17.28
N SER A 38 4.53 -1.63 -18.13
CA SER A 38 5.96 -1.63 -17.77
C SER A 38 6.42 -0.18 -17.63
N ARG A 39 6.79 0.23 -16.42
CA ARG A 39 7.26 1.60 -16.19
C ARG A 39 8.73 1.75 -16.50
N SER A 40 9.06 2.87 -17.14
CA SER A 40 10.44 3.22 -17.45
C SER A 40 11.13 3.85 -16.23
N ILE A 41 12.46 3.88 -16.26
CA ILE A 41 13.26 4.61 -15.26
C ILE A 41 12.86 6.10 -15.21
N ALA A 42 12.43 6.68 -16.34
CA ALA A 42 11.96 8.06 -16.41
C ALA A 42 10.65 8.29 -15.62
N ASP A 43 9.76 7.30 -15.57
CA ASP A 43 8.53 7.36 -14.77
C ASP A 43 8.85 7.27 -13.27
N HIS A 44 9.89 6.51 -12.90
CA HIS A 44 10.39 6.50 -11.53
C HIS A 44 10.99 7.87 -11.16
N GLN A 45 11.73 8.54 -12.05
CA GLN A 45 12.27 9.87 -11.77
C GLN A 45 11.17 10.92 -11.56
N ARG A 46 10.03 10.80 -12.28
CA ARG A 46 8.86 11.69 -12.11
C ARG A 46 8.31 11.71 -10.68
N THR A 47 8.41 10.62 -9.92
CA THR A 47 7.90 10.58 -8.54
C THR A 47 8.62 11.53 -7.58
N TRP A 48 9.82 11.99 -7.95
CA TRP A 48 10.64 12.92 -7.19
C TRP A 48 10.33 14.40 -7.50
N HIS A 49 9.53 14.68 -8.52
CA HIS A 49 9.15 16.04 -8.90
C HIS A 49 8.14 16.63 -7.90
N GLN A 50 8.29 17.91 -7.60
CA GLN A 50 7.43 18.63 -6.65
C GLN A 50 5.93 18.64 -7.08
N GLU A 51 5.68 18.55 -8.38
CA GLU A 51 4.32 18.52 -8.95
C GLU A 51 3.67 17.14 -8.87
N PHE A 52 4.44 16.09 -8.58
CA PHE A 52 3.92 14.74 -8.44
C PHE A 52 3.00 14.66 -7.21
N ARG A 53 1.80 14.12 -7.41
CA ARG A 53 0.73 14.07 -6.39
C ARG A 53 0.22 12.66 -6.14
N ASP A 54 0.57 11.70 -7.00
CA ASP A 54 0.10 10.33 -6.97
C ASP A 54 0.92 9.47 -6.01
N HIS A 55 0.90 9.85 -4.73
CA HIS A 55 1.52 9.08 -3.65
C HIS A 55 0.47 8.26 -2.90
N LEU A 56 0.91 7.10 -2.39
CA LEU A 56 0.12 6.37 -1.41
C LEU A 56 0.00 7.18 -0.13
N ARG A 57 -1.23 7.29 0.36
CA ARG A 57 -1.58 7.83 1.66
C ARG A 57 -1.97 6.67 2.57
N TRP A 58 -1.61 6.78 3.83
CA TRP A 58 -1.84 5.72 4.80
C TRP A 58 -2.59 6.23 6.03
N ASP A 59 -3.19 5.27 6.74
CA ASP A 59 -3.82 5.45 8.04
C ASP A 59 -3.85 4.09 8.75
N ILE A 60 -3.77 4.07 10.08
CA ILE A 60 -3.89 2.86 10.89
C ILE A 60 -5.16 2.97 11.73
N ALA A 61 -6.11 2.08 11.49
CA ALA A 61 -7.37 2.03 12.22
C ALA A 61 -7.65 0.61 12.71
N ALA A 62 -7.81 0.44 14.03
CA ALA A 62 -8.14 -0.85 14.64
C ALA A 62 -7.22 -1.99 14.18
N ASP A 63 -5.90 -1.77 14.33
CA ASP A 63 -4.82 -2.70 13.95
C ASP A 63 -4.83 -3.08 12.45
N THR A 64 -5.49 -2.26 11.63
CA THR A 64 -5.54 -2.43 10.17
C THR A 64 -4.86 -1.25 9.49
N LEU A 65 -3.85 -1.55 8.68
CA LEU A 65 -3.29 -0.59 7.74
C LEU A 65 -4.29 -0.34 6.60
N VAL A 66 -4.64 0.93 6.41
CA VAL A 66 -5.47 1.41 5.31
C VAL A 66 -4.60 2.23 4.36
N LEU A 67 -4.41 1.71 3.15
CA LEU A 67 -3.71 2.41 2.08
C LEU A 67 -4.74 3.00 1.11
N THR A 68 -4.53 4.28 0.78
CA THR A 68 -5.39 5.04 -0.13
C THR A 68 -4.54 5.74 -1.17
N GLY A 69 -4.87 5.57 -2.44
CA GLY A 69 -4.04 6.06 -3.54
C GLY A 69 -4.81 6.23 -4.84
N SER A 70 -4.20 6.83 -5.84
CA SER A 70 -4.65 6.69 -7.23
C SER A 70 -4.21 5.33 -7.77
N ARG A 71 -4.73 4.96 -8.95
CA ARG A 71 -4.20 3.81 -9.70
C ARG A 71 -2.69 3.94 -9.90
N GLU A 72 -2.23 5.13 -10.29
CA GLU A 72 -0.83 5.41 -10.54
C GLU A 72 0.04 5.16 -9.29
N ALA A 73 -0.43 5.61 -8.12
CA ALA A 73 0.26 5.37 -6.85
C ALA A 73 0.35 3.89 -6.49
N PHE A 74 -0.71 3.12 -6.73
CA PHE A 74 -0.72 1.67 -6.48
C PHE A 74 0.16 0.90 -7.45
N GLU A 75 0.22 1.32 -8.71
CA GLU A 75 1.11 0.72 -9.71
C GLU A 75 2.58 0.99 -9.40
N LEU A 76 2.93 2.19 -8.90
CA LEU A 76 4.30 2.54 -8.52
C LEU A 76 4.82 1.67 -7.38
N GLU A 77 4.01 1.49 -6.34
CA GLU A 77 4.41 0.74 -5.15
C GLU A 77 3.91 -0.72 -5.20
N ALA A 78 3.51 -1.23 -6.38
CA ALA A 78 2.85 -2.53 -6.52
C ALA A 78 3.69 -3.69 -5.97
N ASP A 79 4.99 -3.70 -6.29
CA ASP A 79 5.92 -4.73 -5.80
C ASP A 79 6.08 -4.66 -4.27
N GLN A 80 6.17 -3.46 -3.70
CA GLN A 80 6.25 -3.25 -2.25
C GLN A 80 4.96 -3.68 -1.53
N VAL A 81 3.79 -3.33 -2.10
CA VAL A 81 2.49 -3.77 -1.59
C VAL A 81 2.35 -5.29 -1.66
N ARG A 82 2.80 -5.92 -2.75
CA ARG A 82 2.79 -7.39 -2.90
C ARG A 82 3.73 -8.05 -1.90
N ALA A 83 4.93 -7.51 -1.70
CA ALA A 83 5.88 -8.00 -0.72
C ALA A 83 5.26 -8.02 0.70
N LEU A 84 4.58 -6.93 1.07
CA LEU A 84 3.90 -6.78 2.35
C LEU A 84 2.69 -7.72 2.49
N ALA A 85 1.83 -7.80 1.48
CA ALA A 85 0.54 -8.49 1.58
C ALA A 85 0.64 -10.01 1.34
N GLU A 86 1.59 -10.44 0.51
CA GLU A 86 1.65 -11.82 0.00
C GLU A 86 3.01 -12.46 0.22
N GLU A 87 4.11 -11.83 -0.23
CA GLU A 87 5.42 -12.51 -0.28
C GLU A 87 5.98 -12.79 1.11
N CYS A 88 6.01 -11.80 2.01
CA CYS A 88 6.51 -12.01 3.37
C CYS A 88 5.64 -12.96 4.20
N PRO A 89 4.29 -12.84 4.21
CA PRO A 89 3.43 -13.84 4.83
C PRO A 89 3.62 -15.25 4.27
N ALA A 90 3.75 -15.40 2.94
CA ALA A 90 3.99 -16.69 2.31
C ALA A 90 5.38 -17.25 2.62
N HIS A 91 6.40 -16.40 2.67
CA HIS A 91 7.77 -16.76 3.06
C HIS A 91 7.80 -17.29 4.50
N ARG A 92 7.14 -16.59 5.43
CA ARG A 92 6.99 -17.05 6.82
C ARG A 92 6.24 -18.37 6.93
N ALA A 93 5.17 -18.55 6.16
CA ALA A 93 4.41 -19.80 6.15
C ALA A 93 5.24 -20.99 5.62
N ARG A 94 6.17 -20.74 4.68
CA ARG A 94 7.08 -21.76 4.13
C ARG A 94 8.27 -22.03 5.03
N MET A 95 8.82 -21.00 5.69
CA MET A 95 10.00 -21.11 6.54
C MET A 95 9.74 -20.48 7.92
N PRO A 96 9.12 -21.23 8.84
CA PRO A 96 8.90 -20.76 10.19
C PRO A 96 10.24 -20.49 10.89
N GLY A 97 10.39 -19.31 11.50
CA GLY A 97 11.61 -18.90 12.19
C GLY A 97 12.57 -18.03 11.37
N THR A 98 12.31 -17.82 10.08
CA THR A 98 12.99 -16.79 9.30
C THR A 98 12.29 -15.45 9.44
N HIS A 99 13.09 -14.39 9.40
CA HIS A 99 12.63 -13.03 9.41
C HIS A 99 12.41 -12.54 7.98
N CYS A 100 11.29 -11.86 7.73
CA CYS A 100 11.02 -11.18 6.46
C CYS A 100 10.65 -9.72 6.72
N CYS A 101 11.28 -8.81 5.97
CA CYS A 101 10.91 -7.39 5.95
C CYS A 101 10.18 -7.06 4.66
N ALA A 102 9.11 -6.32 4.79
CA ALA A 102 8.53 -5.57 3.68
C ALA A 102 8.53 -4.09 4.01
N GLU A 103 9.04 -3.29 3.08
CA GLU A 103 9.10 -1.84 3.19
C GLU A 103 8.23 -1.21 2.13
N ILE A 104 7.46 -0.18 2.51
CA ILE A 104 6.70 0.62 1.57
C ILE A 104 6.86 2.12 1.83
N GLY A 105 7.24 2.84 0.77
CA GLY A 105 7.33 4.29 0.77
C GLY A 105 5.94 4.93 0.68
N MET A 106 5.66 5.91 1.53
CA MET A 106 4.35 6.56 1.60
C MET A 106 4.46 8.06 1.80
N GLY A 107 3.53 8.82 1.22
CA GLY A 107 3.52 10.27 1.28
C GLY A 107 4.52 10.94 0.32
N ARG A 108 4.53 12.28 0.35
CA ARG A 108 5.41 13.11 -0.49
C ARG A 108 6.85 13.02 0.01
N THR A 109 7.81 13.23 -0.90
CA THR A 109 9.25 13.17 -0.59
C THR A 109 9.63 14.00 0.66
N ARG A 110 10.67 13.58 1.37
CA ARG A 110 11.19 14.29 2.57
C ARG A 110 11.53 15.77 2.32
N ARG A 111 11.76 16.16 1.06
CA ARG A 111 12.08 17.53 0.65
C ARG A 111 10.86 18.46 0.61
N HIS A 112 9.65 17.91 0.49
CA HIS A 112 8.39 18.68 0.48
C HIS A 112 7.33 18.00 1.37
N PRO A 113 7.50 18.05 2.71
CA PRO A 113 6.60 17.37 3.62
C PRO A 113 5.19 17.97 3.57
N ASP A 114 4.17 17.12 3.48
CA ASP A 114 2.80 17.52 3.79
C ASP A 114 2.64 17.53 5.32
N GLN A 115 2.31 18.68 5.89
CA GLN A 115 2.17 18.84 7.35
C GLN A 115 1.17 17.87 7.98
N ARG A 116 0.13 17.44 7.25
CA ARG A 116 -0.87 16.52 7.80
C ARG A 116 -0.47 15.06 7.61
N ARG A 117 0.40 14.76 6.64
CA ARG A 117 0.79 13.40 6.24
C ARG A 117 2.22 13.40 5.71
N PRO A 118 3.22 13.47 6.60
CA PRO A 118 4.62 13.51 6.17
C PRO A 118 5.00 12.24 5.42
N TYR A 119 6.13 12.32 4.69
CA TYR A 119 6.82 11.12 4.23
C TYR A 119 6.92 10.11 5.36
N ALA A 120 6.52 8.87 5.10
CA ALA A 120 6.68 7.77 6.02
C ALA A 120 7.12 6.54 5.24
N GLU A 121 7.93 5.72 5.87
CA GLU A 121 8.31 4.42 5.37
C GLU A 121 7.72 3.42 6.35
N LEU A 122 6.80 2.58 5.86
CA LEU A 122 6.31 1.48 6.67
C LEU A 122 7.31 0.36 6.54
N HIS A 123 7.91 -0.01 7.65
CA HIS A 123 8.67 -1.23 7.77
C HIS A 123 7.82 -2.25 8.54
N ALA A 124 7.46 -3.35 7.87
CA ALA A 124 6.74 -4.45 8.48
C ALA A 124 7.69 -5.64 8.65
N GLU A 125 7.91 -5.99 9.91
CA GLU A 125 8.72 -7.14 10.29
C GLU A 125 7.82 -8.34 10.58
N TYR A 126 8.10 -9.45 9.89
CA TYR A 126 7.46 -10.74 10.16
C TYR A 126 8.45 -11.62 10.91
N SER A 127 8.45 -11.51 12.24
CA SER A 127 9.20 -12.35 13.16
C SER A 127 8.27 -13.19 14.06
N GLN A 128 8.85 -14.10 14.85
CA GLN A 128 8.11 -15.05 15.69
C GLN A 128 7.52 -14.40 16.95
#